data_AF-A0A8T3NJE0-F1
#
_entry.id   AF-A0A8T3NJE0-F1
#
_cell.length_a   1.000
_cell.length_b   1.000
_cell.length_c   1.000
_cell.angle_alpha   90.00
_cell.angle_beta   90.00
_cell.angle_gamma   90.00
#
_symmetry.space_group_name_H-M   'P 1'
#
loop_
_entity.id
_entity.type
_entity.pdbx_description
1 polymer ?
#
loop_
_entity_poly.entity_id
_entity_poly.type
_entity_poly.pdbx_seq_one_letter_code
_entity_poly.pdbx_strand_id
1 'polypeptide(L)'
;MARVVYDTRAQPLPAGVRTVLQRARRLLFVAEDSEVILQVSPAATSGQIQVMGQVLAAGLPVHGATLRAVGSASVAPQATDQEGAFRLAGLPSGDYTLEIETAEHILELPTLDFSER
;
A
#
# COMPACT_ATOMS: atom_id res chain seq x y z
N MET A 1 3.59 -15.53 2.84
CA MET A 1 2.48 -14.59 2.52
C MET A 1 2.44 -13.50 3.58
N ALA A 2 2.20 -12.26 3.19
CA ALA A 2 2.12 -11.15 4.14
C ALA A 2 0.77 -11.09 4.86
N ARG A 3 0.75 -10.56 6.10
CA ARG A 3 -0.48 -10.34 6.87
C ARG A 3 -0.61 -8.87 7.27
N VAL A 4 -1.83 -8.36 7.30
CA VAL A 4 -2.10 -7.01 7.83
C VAL A 4 -2.06 -7.02 9.36
N VAL A 5 -1.37 -6.04 9.95
CA VAL A 5 -1.30 -5.84 11.41
C VAL A 5 -1.91 -4.52 11.86
N TYR A 6 -2.02 -3.56 10.94
CA TYR A 6 -2.62 -2.25 11.20
C TYR A 6 -3.39 -1.80 9.95
N ASP A 7 -4.60 -1.29 10.16
CA ASP A 7 -5.44 -0.68 9.12
C ASP A 7 -6.28 0.44 9.76
N THR A 8 -6.11 1.68 9.30
CA THR A 8 -6.92 2.79 9.81
C THR A 8 -8.41 2.63 9.49
N ARG A 9 -8.77 1.89 8.43
CA ARG A 9 -10.17 1.61 8.09
C ARG A 9 -10.85 0.73 9.14
N ALA A 10 -10.10 -0.10 9.87
CA ALA A 10 -10.63 -0.98 10.90
C ALA A 10 -10.73 -0.31 12.29
N GLN A 11 -10.22 0.92 12.46
CA GLN A 11 -10.19 1.60 13.75
C GLN A 11 -11.41 2.52 13.92
N PRO A 12 -12.23 2.34 14.97
CA PRO A 12 -13.32 3.24 15.26
C PRO A 12 -12.77 4.62 15.61
N LEU A 13 -13.35 5.67 15.03
CA LEU A 13 -13.05 7.04 15.45
C LEU A 13 -13.45 7.21 16.92
N PRO A 14 -12.59 7.80 17.78
CA PRO A 14 -12.98 8.12 19.14
C PRO A 14 -14.24 8.99 19.18
N ALA A 15 -15.13 8.71 20.13
CA ALA A 15 -16.35 9.50 20.31
C ALA A 15 -16.01 10.99 20.52
N GLY A 16 -16.67 11.87 19.77
CA GLY A 16 -16.45 13.33 19.85
C GLY A 16 -15.47 13.91 18.82
N VAL A 17 -14.79 13.06 18.02
CA VAL A 17 -14.01 13.53 16.87
C VAL A 17 -14.97 13.96 15.76
N ARG A 18 -15.12 15.27 15.52
CA ARG A 18 -15.74 15.79 14.30
C ARG A 18 -14.86 15.35 13.13
N THR A 19 -15.44 14.68 12.16
CA THR A 19 -14.76 14.03 11.03
C THR A 19 -13.72 14.96 10.38
N VAL A 20 -12.45 14.76 10.72
CA VAL A 20 -11.39 15.01 9.75
C VAL A 20 -11.69 14.00 8.65
N LEU A 21 -11.98 14.46 7.43
CA LEU A 21 -12.03 13.60 6.27
C LEU A 21 -10.67 12.91 6.16
N GLN A 22 -10.51 11.73 6.76
CA GLN A 22 -9.33 10.91 6.56
C GLN A 22 -9.37 10.43 5.12
N ARG A 23 -8.86 11.26 4.21
CA ARG A 23 -8.71 10.91 2.79
C ARG A 23 -7.64 9.84 2.58
N ALA A 24 -6.90 9.46 3.62
CA ALA A 24 -5.84 8.46 3.50
C ALA A 24 -6.09 7.26 4.41
N ARG A 25 -6.13 6.06 3.82
CA ARG A 25 -6.08 4.78 4.53
C ARG A 25 -4.61 4.40 4.72
N ARG A 26 -4.21 4.08 5.95
CA ARG A 26 -2.85 3.58 6.24
C ARG A 26 -2.92 2.12 6.64
N LEU A 27 -2.02 1.33 6.08
CA LEU A 27 -1.89 -0.09 6.33
C LEU A 27 -0.45 -0.42 6.71
N LEU A 28 -0.27 -1.41 7.57
CA LEU A 28 1.02 -2.06 7.81
C LEU A 28 0.85 -3.56 7.62
N PHE A 29 1.70 -4.13 6.77
CA PHE A 29 1.83 -5.56 6.58
C PHE A 29 3.17 -6.04 7.11
N VAL A 30 3.18 -7.29 7.59
CA VAL A 30 4.39 -7.98 7.99
C VAL A 30 4.45 -9.36 7.35
N ALA A 31 5.64 -9.80 6.95
CA ALA A 31 5.91 -11.15 6.47
C ALA A 31 7.35 -11.51 6.85
N GLU A 32 7.54 -12.54 7.67
CA GLU A 32 8.87 -12.90 8.19
C GLU A 32 9.55 -11.69 8.87
N ASP A 33 10.64 -11.17 8.30
CA ASP A 33 11.36 -9.98 8.72
C ASP A 33 11.02 -8.72 7.90
N SER A 34 10.14 -8.86 6.90
CA SER A 34 9.75 -7.79 6.00
C SER A 34 8.54 -7.03 6.52
N GLU A 35 8.57 -5.70 6.38
CA GLU A 35 7.48 -4.80 6.71
C GLU A 35 7.12 -3.97 5.47
N VAL A 36 5.82 -3.80 5.23
CA VAL A 36 5.31 -2.97 4.14
C VAL A 36 4.33 -1.97 4.70
N ILE A 37 4.71 -0.70 4.65
CA ILE A 37 3.88 0.42 5.07
C ILE A 37 3.19 0.95 3.82
N LEU A 38 1.86 1.06 3.83
CA LEU A 38 1.09 1.64 2.74
C LEU A 38 0.28 2.84 3.21
N GLN A 39 0.21 3.85 2.36
CA GLN A 39 -0.76 4.93 2.42
C GLN A 39 -1.51 5.00 1.09
N VAL A 40 -2.82 4.86 1.16
CA VAL A 40 -3.73 4.93 0.01
C VAL A 40 -4.56 6.19 0.14
N SER A 41 -4.58 7.03 -0.89
CA SER A 41 -5.38 8.27 -0.93
C SER A 41 -5.97 8.51 -2.31
N PRO A 42 -7.08 9.27 -2.43
CA PRO A 42 -7.57 9.77 -3.72
C PRO A 42 -6.47 10.49 -4.50
N ALA A 43 -6.47 10.31 -5.81
CA ALA A 43 -5.62 11.05 -6.73
C ALA A 43 -6.30 12.37 -7.15
N ALA A 44 -5.57 13.20 -7.92
CA ALA A 44 -6.13 14.42 -8.49
C ALA A 44 -7.26 14.14 -9.51
N THR A 45 -7.17 13.01 -10.21
CA THR A 45 -8.20 12.53 -11.14
C THR A 45 -9.29 11.79 -10.37
N SER A 46 -10.54 12.20 -10.54
CA SER A 46 -11.70 11.53 -9.93
C SER A 46 -11.74 10.04 -10.30
N GLY A 47 -12.04 9.17 -9.33
CA GLY A 47 -12.09 7.72 -9.53
C GLY A 47 -10.72 7.04 -9.64
N GLN A 48 -9.63 7.78 -9.42
CA GLN A 48 -8.28 7.22 -9.28
C GLN A 48 -7.76 7.39 -7.86
N ILE A 49 -6.85 6.50 -7.50
CA ILE A 49 -6.14 6.50 -6.23
C ILE A 49 -4.63 6.62 -6.47
N GLN A 50 -3.94 6.94 -5.40
CA GLN A 50 -2.50 6.87 -5.27
C GLN A 50 -2.16 5.97 -4.08
N VAL A 51 -1.26 5.02 -4.31
CA VAL A 51 -0.67 4.17 -3.28
C VAL A 51 0.78 4.58 -3.13
N MET A 52 1.15 5.06 -1.96
CA MET A 52 2.54 5.30 -1.57
C MET A 52 2.91 4.34 -0.46
N GLY A 53 4.19 4.06 -0.31
CA GLY A 53 4.63 3.21 0.77
C GLY A 53 6.12 3.10 0.90
N GLN A 54 6.52 2.22 1.81
CA GLN A 54 7.90 1.87 2.09
C GLN A 54 7.99 0.37 2.36
N VAL A 55 9.05 -0.25 1.84
CA VAL A 55 9.39 -1.66 2.08
C VAL A 55 10.64 -1.71 2.94
N LEU A 56 10.56 -2.43 4.06
CA LEU A 56 11.66 -2.68 4.97
C LEU A 56 11.91 -4.19 5.09
N ALA A 57 13.15 -4.59 5.33
CA ALA A 57 13.55 -5.93 5.72
C ALA A 57 14.47 -5.83 6.94
N ALA A 58 14.13 -6.54 8.03
CA ALA A 58 14.79 -6.43 9.33
C ALA A 58 14.93 -4.97 9.82
N GLY A 59 13.94 -4.12 9.50
CA GLY A 59 13.93 -2.69 9.84
C GLY A 59 14.79 -1.79 8.94
N LEU A 60 15.44 -2.34 7.91
CA LEU A 60 16.25 -1.59 6.95
C LEU A 60 15.49 -1.38 5.63
N PRO A 61 15.63 -0.21 4.98
CA PRO A 61 15.04 0.03 3.66
C PRO A 61 15.48 -0.97 2.59
N VAL A 62 14.54 -1.45 1.79
CA VAL A 62 14.81 -2.32 0.64
C VAL A 62 14.81 -1.50 -0.64
N HIS A 63 15.99 -1.23 -1.20
CA HIS A 63 16.16 -0.56 -2.50
C HIS A 63 15.99 -1.54 -3.67
N GLY A 64 15.34 -1.08 -4.75
CA GLY A 64 15.21 -1.85 -5.99
C GLY A 64 14.17 -2.97 -5.97
N ALA A 65 13.33 -3.04 -4.93
CA ALA A 65 12.21 -3.98 -4.89
C ALA A 65 11.17 -3.58 -5.96
N THR A 66 10.78 -4.52 -6.81
CA THR A 66 9.81 -4.29 -7.88
C THR A 66 8.39 -4.48 -7.36
N LEU A 67 7.60 -3.41 -7.37
CA LEU A 67 6.18 -3.44 -7.03
C LEU A 67 5.30 -3.57 -8.26
N ARG A 68 4.31 -4.47 -8.16
CA ARG A 68 3.25 -4.66 -9.16
C ARG A 68 1.90 -4.62 -8.47
N ALA A 69 0.96 -3.88 -9.05
CA ALA A 69 -0.44 -3.93 -8.65
C ALA A 69 -1.23 -4.76 -9.68
N VAL A 70 -1.85 -5.83 -9.21
CA VAL A 70 -2.64 -6.76 -10.03
C VAL A 70 -4.11 -6.57 -9.67
N GLY A 71 -4.94 -6.19 -10.63
CA GLY A 71 -6.35 -5.87 -10.42
C GLY A 71 -7.08 -5.57 -11.72
N SER A 72 -8.09 -4.69 -11.66
CA SER A 72 -8.90 -4.29 -12.82
C SER A 72 -8.10 -3.53 -13.89
N ALA A 73 -6.98 -2.93 -13.50
CA ALA A 73 -5.99 -2.35 -14.39
C ALA A 73 -4.58 -2.75 -13.94
N SER A 74 -3.66 -2.87 -14.89
CA SER A 74 -2.24 -3.05 -14.60
C SER A 74 -1.52 -1.71 -14.75
N VAL A 75 -0.79 -1.30 -13.73
CA VAL A 75 0.21 -0.23 -13.85
C VAL A 75 1.57 -0.81 -14.18
N ALA A 76 2.43 0.00 -14.80
CA ALA A 76 3.82 -0.38 -14.98
C ALA A 76 4.46 -0.69 -13.61
N PRO A 77 5.29 -1.75 -13.51
CA PRO A 77 6.00 -2.03 -12.28
C PRO A 77 6.88 -0.84 -11.87
N GLN A 78 7.01 -0.61 -10.57
CA GLN A 78 7.88 0.45 -10.04
C GLN A 78 8.89 -0.13 -9.07
N ALA A 79 10.15 0.28 -9.17
CA ALA A 79 11.17 -0.06 -8.18
C ALA A 79 11.11 0.89 -6.97
N THR A 80 11.42 0.37 -5.78
CA THR A 80 11.65 1.19 -4.58
C THR A 80 12.96 1.97 -4.68
N ASP A 81 12.99 3.17 -4.11
CA ASP A 81 14.18 4.03 -4.03
C ASP A 81 15.13 3.65 -2.87
N GLN A 82 16.17 4.43 -2.62
CA GLN A 82 17.22 4.13 -1.62
C GLN A 82 16.65 4.11 -0.20
N GLU A 83 15.57 4.84 0.03
CA GLU A 83 14.80 4.88 1.26
C GLU A 83 13.75 3.77 1.32
N GLY A 84 13.72 2.87 0.33
CA GLY A 84 12.76 1.77 0.22
C GLY A 84 11.36 2.25 -0.12
N ALA A 85 11.21 3.51 -0.53
CA ALA A 85 9.92 4.13 -0.78
C ALA A 85 9.46 3.93 -2.24
N PHE A 86 8.15 3.97 -2.44
CA PHE A 86 7.52 3.86 -3.76
C PHE A 86 6.24 4.69 -3.87
N ARG A 87 5.77 4.90 -5.11
CA ARG A 87 4.54 5.62 -5.43
C ARG A 87 3.90 5.08 -6.72
N LEU A 88 2.82 4.33 -6.56
CA LEU A 88 1.91 3.97 -7.65
C LEU A 88 0.80 5.02 -7.73
N ALA A 89 0.72 5.76 -8.82
CA ALA A 89 -0.29 6.79 -9.04
C ALA A 89 -1.16 6.46 -10.26
N GLY A 90 -2.38 7.00 -10.29
CA GLY A 90 -3.29 6.84 -11.44
C GLY A 90 -3.96 5.47 -11.51
N LEU A 91 -3.96 4.71 -10.41
CA LEU A 91 -4.69 3.45 -10.31
C LEU A 91 -6.20 3.75 -10.27
N PRO A 92 -7.03 3.15 -11.13
CA PRO A 92 -8.48 3.19 -10.94
C PRO A 92 -8.86 2.65 -9.56
N SER A 93 -9.84 3.26 -8.90
CA SER A 93 -10.38 2.72 -7.64
C SER A 93 -10.92 1.30 -7.86
N GLY A 94 -10.59 0.36 -6.98
CA GLY A 94 -11.01 -1.04 -7.09
C GLY A 94 -10.19 -1.96 -6.21
N ASP A 95 -10.35 -3.26 -6.44
CA ASP A 95 -9.61 -4.30 -5.72
C ASP A 95 -8.25 -4.58 -6.37
N TYR A 96 -7.20 -4.63 -5.56
CA TYR A 96 -5.86 -4.97 -6.02
C TYR A 96 -5.15 -5.92 -5.07
N THR A 97 -4.42 -6.86 -5.66
CA THR A 97 -3.33 -7.59 -5.00
C THR A 97 -2.02 -6.88 -5.31
N LEU A 98 -1.22 -6.60 -4.27
CA LEU A 98 0.11 -6.02 -4.45
C LEU A 98 1.15 -7.13 -4.33
N GLU A 99 1.98 -7.25 -5.36
CA GLU A 99 3.14 -8.13 -5.40
C GLU A 99 4.40 -7.29 -5.30
N ILE A 100 5.32 -7.69 -4.42
CA ILE A 100 6.58 -7.00 -4.18
C ILE A 100 7.69 -8.03 -4.33
N GLU A 101 8.48 -7.90 -5.38
CA GLU A 101 9.63 -8.75 -5.65
C GLU A 101 10.90 -8.06 -5.15
N THR A 102 11.56 -8.66 -4.17
CA THR A 102 12.87 -8.25 -3.68
C THR A 102 13.94 -9.21 -4.23
N ALA A 103 15.22 -8.93 -3.98
CA ALA A 103 16.30 -9.85 -4.35
C ALA A 103 16.20 -11.22 -3.63
N GLU A 104 15.54 -11.26 -2.47
CA GLU A 104 15.50 -12.44 -1.61
C GLU A 104 14.16 -13.17 -1.67
N HIS A 105 13.05 -12.43 -1.75
CA HIS A 105 11.70 -12.97 -1.62
C HIS A 105 10.66 -12.24 -2.48
N ILE A 106 9.56 -12.93 -2.77
CA ILE A 106 8.34 -12.36 -3.34
C ILE A 106 7.29 -12.25 -2.23
N LEU A 107 6.84 -11.03 -1.95
CA LEU A 107 5.78 -10.75 -1.00
C LEU A 107 4.48 -10.52 -1.76
N GLU A 108 3.49 -11.34 -1.49
CA GLU A 108 2.12 -11.11 -1.92
C GLU A 108 1.30 -10.59 -0.74
N LEU A 109 0.73 -9.38 -0.90
CA LEU A 109 -0.19 -8.82 0.06
C LEU A 109 -1.61 -9.35 -0.19
N PRO A 110 -2.45 -9.54 0.84
CA PRO A 110 -3.86 -9.86 0.66
C PRO A 110 -4.54 -8.85 -0.27
N THR A 111 -5.57 -9.26 -1.02
CA THR A 111 -6.34 -8.35 -1.87
C THR A 111 -6.95 -7.23 -1.04
N LEU A 112 -6.76 -5.99 -1.50
CA LEU A 112 -7.20 -4.78 -0.84
C LEU A 112 -8.25 -4.05 -1.69
N ASP A 113 -9.37 -3.76 -1.05
CA ASP A 113 -10.39 -2.86 -1.59
C ASP A 113 -9.94 -1.39 -1.43
N PHE A 114 -9.70 -0.73 -2.55
CA PHE A 114 -9.40 0.69 -2.65
C PHE A 114 -10.54 1.51 -3.25
N SER A 115 -11.78 1.00 -3.24
CA SER A 115 -12.96 1.77 -3.61
C SER A 115 -13.20 2.92 -2.62
N GLU A 116 -13.62 4.08 -3.16
CA GLU A 116 -14.17 5.17 -2.36
C GLU A 116 -15.56 4.72 -1.87
N ARG A 117 -15.76 4.68 -0.55
CA ARG A 117 -17.07 4.45 0.07
C ARG A 117 -17.61 5.74 0.66
#